data_AF-A0A6J4H871-F1
#
_entry.id   AF-A0A6J4H871-F1
#
_cell.length_a   1.000
_cell.length_b   1.000
_cell.length_c   1.000
_cell.angle_alpha   90.00
_cell.angle_beta   90.00
_cell.angle_gamma   90.00
#
_symmetry.space_group_name_H-M   'P 1'
#
loop_
_entity.id
_entity.type
_entity.pdbx_description
1 polymer ?
#
loop_
_entity_poly.entity_id
_entity_poly.type
_entity_poly.pdbx_seq_one_letter_code
_entity_poly.pdbx_strand_id
1 'polypeptide(L)'
;ARQEMEHGATGNFGNQPSFTKGDNAPPLDQSRYPYTVEQMDQILSEAPRSGFPDTPGGDGATPLSADRNGFLAMMGDRGRFPSERETERWARAVFNAIRQCAIEEDHALATEFASVVRVGEAPEVQVEEMMWGGDFLGRLSRALSVTCTWPRSKFYEQVAEEAGETPDDPWVDAAVHSFLGTLKSYLGDEADGVPNLGELQSVWETV
;
A
#
# COMPACT_ATOMS: atom_id res chain seq x y z
N ALA A 1 -25.70 52.04 -35.04
CA ALA A 1 -26.15 50.63 -34.99
C ALA A 1 -26.08 50.22 -33.52
N ARG A 2 -27.20 50.20 -32.78
CA ARG A 2 -28.22 49.12 -32.63
C ARG A 2 -27.63 47.95 -31.82
N GLN A 3 -28.05 47.80 -30.55
CA GLN A 3 -29.15 46.92 -30.05
C GLN A 3 -28.67 45.46 -30.00
N GLU A 4 -28.93 44.56 -29.05
CA GLU A 4 -29.96 44.27 -28.03
C GLU A 4 -29.37 43.10 -27.17
N MET A 5 -29.43 43.08 -25.84
CA MET A 5 -30.47 42.48 -24.97
C MET A 5 -31.22 41.22 -25.45
N GLU A 6 -31.37 40.28 -24.50
CA GLU A 6 -32.43 39.27 -24.35
C GLU A 6 -32.40 38.01 -25.23
N HIS A 7 -32.21 36.81 -24.64
CA HIS A 7 -33.15 35.95 -23.88
C HIS A 7 -33.78 34.87 -24.78
N GLY A 8 -33.76 33.62 -24.31
CA GLY A 8 -34.72 32.59 -24.70
C GLY A 8 -34.16 31.41 -25.49
N ALA A 9 -34.11 30.25 -24.82
CA ALA A 9 -34.70 28.96 -25.24
C ALA A 9 -34.64 28.60 -26.75
N THR A 10 -34.15 27.46 -27.22
CA THR A 10 -34.25 26.07 -26.73
C THR A 10 -33.67 25.20 -27.86
N GLY A 11 -32.93 24.13 -27.56
CA GLY A 11 -32.43 23.23 -28.61
C GLY A 11 -31.57 22.07 -28.12
N ASN A 12 -32.15 21.21 -27.28
CA ASN A 12 -31.81 19.81 -26.99
C ASN A 12 -30.46 19.25 -27.48
N PHE A 13 -29.57 18.94 -26.53
CA PHE A 13 -28.99 17.59 -26.44
C PHE A 13 -29.07 17.13 -24.97
N GLY A 14 -29.85 16.07 -24.76
CA GLY A 14 -30.15 15.52 -23.44
C GLY A 14 -28.96 14.81 -22.80
N ASN A 15 -28.98 14.84 -21.46
CA ASN A 15 -28.22 14.02 -20.51
C ASN A 15 -26.69 13.97 -20.67
N GLN A 16 -26.02 15.03 -20.21
CA GLN A 16 -24.73 14.86 -19.54
C GLN A 16 -24.98 14.91 -18.03
N PRO A 17 -24.60 13.89 -17.23
CA PRO A 17 -24.46 14.09 -15.80
C PRO A 17 -23.27 15.02 -15.59
N SER A 18 -23.62 16.27 -15.32
CA SER A 18 -22.75 17.27 -14.72
C SER A 18 -22.26 16.72 -13.38
N PHE A 19 -20.95 16.49 -13.24
CA PHE A 19 -20.22 16.72 -11.99
C PHE A 19 -18.75 16.99 -12.33
N THR A 20 -18.40 18.26 -12.16
CA THR A 20 -17.06 18.82 -12.20
C THR A 20 -16.22 18.32 -11.03
N LYS A 21 -14.98 17.89 -11.27
CA LYS A 21 -13.89 18.01 -10.29
C LYS A 21 -12.51 17.91 -10.97
N GLY A 22 -12.00 19.03 -11.45
CA GLY A 22 -10.72 19.07 -12.16
C GLY A 22 -9.87 20.33 -11.99
N ASP A 23 -10.21 21.27 -11.11
CA ASP A 23 -9.56 22.60 -11.11
C ASP A 23 -8.95 23.06 -9.77
N ASN A 24 -8.72 22.18 -8.79
CA ASN A 24 -8.17 22.59 -7.49
C ASN A 24 -7.16 21.59 -6.88
N ALA A 25 -6.18 21.13 -7.65
CA ALA A 25 -4.96 20.58 -7.05
C ALA A 25 -3.96 21.74 -6.85
N PRO A 26 -3.83 22.32 -5.64
CA PRO A 26 -2.73 23.25 -5.37
C PRO A 26 -1.39 22.50 -5.44
N PRO A 27 -0.30 23.14 -5.90
CA PRO A 27 1.03 22.54 -5.86
C PRO A 27 1.43 22.26 -4.40
N LEU A 28 1.89 21.02 -4.13
CA LEU A 28 2.20 20.52 -2.79
C LEU A 28 3.36 21.30 -2.15
N ASP A 29 3.05 22.02 -1.06
CA ASP A 29 3.99 22.53 -0.08
C ASP A 29 4.13 21.51 1.06
N GLN A 30 5.26 20.80 1.10
CA GLN A 30 5.53 19.72 2.05
C GLN A 30 5.66 20.20 3.51
N SER A 31 5.64 21.51 3.78
CA SER A 31 5.73 22.07 5.14
C SER A 31 4.39 22.11 5.90
N ARG A 32 3.29 21.63 5.30
CA ARG A 32 1.91 21.77 5.82
C ARG A 32 1.18 20.45 6.07
N TYR A 33 1.87 19.34 6.31
CA TYR A 33 1.18 18.14 6.76
C TYR A 33 0.61 18.37 8.17
N PRO A 34 -0.71 18.21 8.40
CA PRO A 34 -1.34 18.48 9.69
C PRO A 34 -1.12 17.37 10.72
N TYR A 35 -0.44 16.29 10.36
CA TYR A 35 -0.24 15.12 11.21
C TYR A 35 1.21 14.61 11.19
N THR A 36 1.72 14.21 12.35
CA THR A 36 2.98 13.46 12.48
C THR A 36 2.78 11.98 12.14
N VAL A 37 3.87 11.25 11.90
CA VAL A 37 3.84 9.78 11.66
C VAL A 37 3.08 9.06 12.79
N GLU A 38 3.37 9.43 14.04
CA GLU A 38 2.70 8.92 15.24
C GLU A 38 1.19 9.19 15.25
N GLN A 39 0.75 10.34 14.68
CA GLN A 39 -0.66 10.68 14.57
C GLN A 39 -1.36 9.89 13.46
N MET A 40 -0.66 9.52 12.38
CA MET A 40 -1.18 8.58 11.41
C MET A 40 -1.36 7.19 12.03
N ASP A 41 -0.39 6.69 12.80
CA ASP A 41 -0.47 5.39 13.45
C ASP A 41 -1.61 5.30 14.46
N GLN A 42 -1.85 6.39 15.20
CA GLN A 42 -2.97 6.47 16.14
C GLN A 42 -4.34 6.44 15.41
N ILE A 43 -4.48 7.17 14.31
CA ILE A 43 -5.71 7.16 13.49
C ILE A 43 -5.98 5.77 12.90
N LEU A 44 -4.91 5.04 12.54
CA LEU A 44 -5.00 3.67 12.04
C LEU A 44 -5.45 2.68 13.12
N SER A 45 -5.03 2.88 14.38
CA SER A 45 -5.40 2.00 15.49
C SER A 45 -6.87 2.10 15.92
N GLU A 46 -7.53 3.22 15.65
CA GLU A 46 -8.89 3.54 16.12
C GLU A 46 -10.00 3.28 15.07
N ALA A 47 -9.66 2.93 13.83
CA ALA A 47 -10.63 2.78 12.73
C ALA A 47 -11.43 1.45 12.79
N PRO A 48 -12.76 1.48 12.57
CA PRO A 48 -13.61 0.27 12.64
C PRO A 48 -13.41 -0.66 11.43
N ARG A 49 -13.16 -1.95 11.72
CA ARG A 49 -12.74 -3.01 10.78
C ARG A 49 -13.80 -3.58 9.80
N SER A 50 -14.93 -2.93 9.50
CA SER A 50 -16.01 -3.60 8.74
C SER A 50 -16.67 -2.81 7.61
N GLY A 51 -16.61 -3.40 6.40
CA GLY A 51 -17.71 -3.42 5.42
C GLY A 51 -17.70 -2.31 4.37
N PHE A 52 -16.70 -2.28 3.48
CA PHE A 52 -16.70 -1.32 2.36
C PHE A 52 -16.16 -1.98 1.07
N PRO A 53 -16.61 -1.50 -0.11
CA PRO A 53 -16.58 -2.25 -1.37
C PRO A 53 -15.17 -2.55 -1.88
N ASP A 54 -15.04 -3.65 -2.62
CA ASP A 54 -13.82 -4.21 -3.27
C ASP A 54 -13.17 -3.29 -4.33
N THR A 55 -13.45 -1.98 -4.32
CA THR A 55 -12.95 -1.05 -5.34
C THR A 55 -12.14 0.06 -4.69
N PRO A 56 -10.80 0.07 -4.89
CA PRO A 56 -9.98 1.23 -4.61
C PRO A 56 -10.40 2.41 -5.47
N GLY A 57 -10.82 3.46 -4.78
CA GLY A 57 -10.63 4.86 -5.12
C GLY A 57 -11.47 5.48 -6.26
N GLY A 58 -11.92 6.71 -6.01
CA GLY A 58 -12.46 7.61 -7.04
C GLY A 58 -11.38 8.21 -7.94
N ASP A 59 -11.70 9.30 -8.65
CA ASP A 59 -10.75 10.00 -9.54
C ASP A 59 -9.44 10.35 -8.82
N GLY A 60 -8.31 9.82 -9.32
CA GLY A 60 -6.96 10.00 -8.78
C GLY A 60 -6.35 8.78 -8.07
N ALA A 61 -7.11 7.69 -7.93
CA ALA A 61 -6.62 6.41 -7.43
C ALA A 61 -5.50 5.84 -8.30
N THR A 62 -4.44 5.31 -7.68
CA THR A 62 -3.47 4.52 -8.45
C THR A 62 -4.13 3.18 -8.75
N PRO A 63 -4.28 2.79 -10.04
CA PRO A 63 -4.84 1.48 -10.36
C PRO A 63 -4.01 0.38 -9.67
N LEU A 64 -4.69 -0.54 -8.99
CA LEU A 64 -3.98 -1.71 -8.45
C LEU A 64 -3.43 -2.55 -9.58
N SER A 65 -2.29 -3.16 -9.34
CA SER A 65 -1.69 -4.10 -10.26
C SER A 65 -2.64 -5.27 -10.53
N ALA A 66 -2.74 -5.64 -11.81
CA ALA A 66 -3.46 -6.85 -12.23
C ALA A 66 -2.85 -8.13 -11.61
N ASP A 67 -1.58 -8.06 -11.19
CA ASP A 67 -0.86 -9.16 -10.58
C ASP A 67 -1.18 -9.36 -9.09
N ARG A 68 -1.89 -8.43 -8.43
CA ARG A 68 -2.26 -8.52 -6.99
C ARG A 68 -2.83 -9.90 -6.65
N ASN A 69 -3.85 -10.33 -7.39
CA ASN A 69 -4.56 -11.57 -7.07
C ASN A 69 -3.69 -12.80 -7.32
N GLY A 70 -2.83 -12.77 -8.34
CA GLY A 70 -1.85 -13.84 -8.59
C GLY A 70 -0.80 -13.91 -7.49
N PHE A 71 -0.33 -12.76 -7.02
CA PHE A 71 0.62 -12.66 -5.92
C PHE A 71 0.02 -13.25 -4.64
N LEU A 72 -1.19 -12.81 -4.27
CA LEU A 72 -1.88 -13.31 -3.09
C LEU A 72 -2.17 -14.81 -3.18
N ALA A 73 -2.63 -15.31 -4.33
CA ALA A 73 -2.84 -16.76 -4.50
C ALA A 73 -1.55 -17.56 -4.28
N MET A 74 -0.44 -17.12 -4.89
CA MET A 74 0.86 -17.78 -4.73
C MET A 74 1.38 -17.72 -3.30
N MET A 75 1.23 -16.58 -2.62
CA MET A 75 1.57 -16.44 -1.21
C MET A 75 0.73 -17.35 -0.33
N GLY A 76 -0.58 -17.42 -0.59
CA GLY A 76 -1.56 -18.32 0.04
C GLY A 76 -1.09 -19.77 0.02
N ASP A 77 -0.73 -20.25 -1.16
CA ASP A 77 -0.28 -21.62 -1.38
C ASP A 77 1.04 -21.94 -0.68
N ARG A 78 1.99 -20.98 -0.66
CA ARG A 78 3.29 -21.13 0.01
C ARG A 78 3.15 -21.14 1.54
N GLY A 79 2.42 -20.18 2.08
CA GLY A 79 2.20 -20.03 3.51
C GLY A 79 1.20 -21.04 4.09
N ARG A 80 0.48 -21.76 3.21
CA ARG A 80 -0.59 -22.71 3.58
C ARG A 80 -1.67 -22.02 4.44
N PHE A 81 -1.99 -20.77 4.12
CA PHE A 81 -3.01 -20.02 4.82
C PHE A 81 -4.40 -20.64 4.60
N PRO A 82 -5.28 -20.61 5.62
CA PRO A 82 -6.55 -21.33 5.57
C PRO A 82 -7.59 -20.65 4.68
N SER A 83 -7.39 -19.38 4.31
CA SER A 83 -8.30 -18.61 3.47
C SER A 83 -7.58 -17.46 2.75
N GLU A 84 -8.19 -16.94 1.68
CA GLU A 84 -7.71 -15.73 0.99
C GLU A 84 -7.67 -14.52 1.93
N ARG A 85 -8.67 -14.39 2.81
CA ARG A 85 -8.73 -13.32 3.81
C ARG A 85 -7.54 -13.36 4.77
N GLU A 86 -7.14 -14.55 5.21
CA GLU A 86 -5.96 -14.73 6.05
C GLU A 86 -4.67 -14.43 5.28
N THR A 87 -4.60 -14.83 4.01
CA THR A 87 -3.47 -14.46 3.15
C THR A 87 -3.34 -12.94 3.02
N GLU A 88 -4.45 -12.22 2.76
CA GLU A 88 -4.46 -10.76 2.66
C GLU A 88 -4.05 -10.09 3.98
N ARG A 89 -4.55 -10.59 5.11
CA ARG A 89 -4.15 -10.12 6.44
C ARG A 89 -2.65 -10.23 6.64
N TRP A 90 -2.07 -11.40 6.36
CA TRP A 90 -0.63 -11.64 6.53
C TRP A 90 0.22 -10.86 5.53
N ALA A 91 -0.24 -10.75 4.27
CA ALA A 91 0.44 -9.94 3.27
C ALA A 91 0.50 -8.47 3.70
N ARG A 92 -0.62 -7.94 4.21
CA ARG A 92 -0.69 -6.57 4.75
C ARG A 92 0.19 -6.38 5.97
N ALA A 93 0.24 -7.36 6.89
CA ALA A 93 1.10 -7.27 8.07
C ALA A 93 2.59 -7.21 7.70
N VAL A 94 3.04 -8.08 6.78
CA VAL A 94 4.42 -8.05 6.28
C VAL A 94 4.72 -6.74 5.54
N PHE A 95 3.81 -6.28 4.70
CA PHE A 95 3.97 -4.99 4.02
C PHE A 95 4.07 -3.82 5.00
N ASN A 96 3.20 -3.76 6.01
CA ASN A 96 3.23 -2.68 6.99
C ASN A 96 4.53 -2.67 7.78
N ALA A 97 5.08 -3.84 8.14
CA ALA A 97 6.39 -3.93 8.78
C ALA A 97 7.52 -3.40 7.87
N ILE A 98 7.52 -3.76 6.59
CA ILE A 98 8.46 -3.22 5.59
C ILE A 98 8.29 -1.70 5.47
N ARG A 99 7.05 -1.23 5.37
CA ARG A 99 6.69 0.19 5.24
C ARG A 99 7.18 0.98 6.45
N GLN A 100 6.98 0.47 7.67
CA GLN A 100 7.42 1.12 8.90
C GLN A 100 8.93 1.28 8.91
N CYS A 101 9.67 0.21 8.63
CA CYS A 101 11.13 0.27 8.51
C CYS A 101 11.57 1.27 7.42
N ALA A 102 10.90 1.29 6.27
CA ALA A 102 11.23 2.20 5.20
C ALA A 102 10.97 3.67 5.55
N ILE A 103 9.90 3.97 6.29
CA ILE A 103 9.59 5.33 6.75
C ILE A 103 10.62 5.82 7.77
N GLU A 104 11.09 4.94 8.67
CA GLU A 104 12.10 5.27 9.67
C GLU A 104 13.48 5.54 9.04
N GLU A 105 13.83 4.83 7.97
CA GLU A 105 15.22 4.75 7.49
C GLU A 105 15.46 5.45 6.14
N ASP A 106 14.42 5.67 5.31
CA ASP A 106 14.56 6.25 3.97
C ASP A 106 13.50 7.33 3.69
N HIS A 107 13.95 8.59 3.65
CA HIS A 107 13.08 9.73 3.37
C HIS A 107 12.44 9.70 1.98
N ALA A 108 13.11 9.13 0.97
CA ALA A 108 12.55 9.06 -0.39
C ALA A 108 11.40 8.06 -0.43
N LEU A 109 11.54 6.89 0.20
CA LEU A 109 10.46 5.91 0.35
C LEU A 109 9.32 6.45 1.21
N ALA A 110 9.64 7.14 2.31
CA ALA A 110 8.63 7.82 3.13
C ALA A 110 7.79 8.82 2.31
N THR A 111 8.45 9.61 1.46
CA THR A 111 7.78 10.58 0.56
C THR A 111 6.94 9.87 -0.49
N GLU A 112 7.43 8.76 -1.05
CA GLU A 112 6.69 7.95 -2.03
C GLU A 112 5.41 7.39 -1.41
N PHE A 113 5.48 6.77 -0.22
CA PHE A 113 4.29 6.28 0.48
C PHE A 113 3.32 7.39 0.85
N ALA A 114 3.82 8.53 1.36
CA ALA A 114 2.99 9.68 1.70
C ALA A 114 2.22 10.25 0.50
N SER A 115 2.76 10.14 -0.72
CA SER A 115 2.10 10.62 -1.94
C SER A 115 0.79 9.88 -2.28
N VAL A 116 0.60 8.68 -1.71
CA VAL A 116 -0.62 7.87 -1.88
C VAL A 116 -1.71 8.26 -0.86
N VAL A 117 -1.34 8.95 0.23
CA VAL A 117 -2.27 9.35 1.29
C VAL A 117 -3.15 10.51 0.81
N ARG A 118 -4.46 10.27 0.69
CA ARG A 118 -5.44 11.28 0.28
C ARG A 118 -6.41 11.61 1.41
N VAL A 119 -6.59 12.90 1.67
CA VAL A 119 -7.47 13.40 2.73
C VAL A 119 -8.91 12.95 2.50
N GLY A 120 -9.51 12.29 3.50
CA GLY A 120 -10.89 11.82 3.47
C GLY A 120 -11.08 10.41 2.89
N GLU A 121 -10.00 9.75 2.47
CA GLU A 121 -10.03 8.35 2.04
C GLU A 121 -9.81 7.40 3.21
N ALA A 122 -10.44 6.23 3.14
CA ALA A 122 -10.30 5.22 4.18
C ALA A 122 -8.84 4.74 4.26
N PRO A 123 -8.25 4.61 5.45
CA PRO A 123 -6.85 4.24 5.57
C PRO A 123 -6.51 2.88 4.96
N GLU A 124 -7.45 1.94 4.94
CA GLU A 124 -7.31 0.63 4.31
C GLU A 124 -7.12 0.73 2.80
N VAL A 125 -7.85 1.64 2.14
CA VAL A 125 -7.72 1.89 0.69
C VAL A 125 -6.37 2.49 0.38
N GLN A 126 -5.88 3.41 1.22
CA GLN A 126 -4.55 3.98 1.07
C GLN A 126 -3.46 2.92 1.22
N VAL A 127 -3.59 1.98 2.17
CA VAL A 127 -2.65 0.86 2.32
C VAL A 127 -2.70 -0.07 1.11
N GLU A 128 -3.88 -0.40 0.59
CA GLU A 128 -3.99 -1.19 -0.65
C GLU A 128 -3.31 -0.51 -1.84
N GLU A 129 -3.48 0.80 -2.00
CA GLU A 129 -2.80 1.54 -3.08
C GLU A 129 -1.29 1.66 -2.87
N MET A 130 -0.82 1.81 -1.63
CA MET A 130 0.61 1.80 -1.32
C MET A 130 1.23 0.42 -1.58
N MET A 131 0.49 -0.64 -1.33
CA MET A 131 0.98 -2.00 -1.45
C MET A 131 0.90 -2.53 -2.88
N TRP A 132 -0.14 -2.17 -3.63
CA TRP A 132 -0.44 -2.78 -4.94
C TRP A 132 -0.56 -1.78 -6.08
N GLY A 133 -0.55 -0.48 -5.81
CA GLY A 133 -0.71 0.55 -6.84
C GLY A 133 0.54 0.73 -7.70
N GLY A 134 0.35 0.70 -9.03
CA GLY A 134 1.41 0.97 -10.00
C GLY A 134 2.51 -0.11 -10.00
N ASP A 135 3.77 0.30 -10.08
CA ASP A 135 4.93 -0.59 -9.99
C ASP A 135 5.18 -1.03 -8.54
N PHE A 136 4.34 -1.93 -8.06
CA PHE A 136 4.43 -2.42 -6.70
C PHE A 136 5.68 -3.30 -6.47
N LEU A 137 6.14 -4.04 -7.48
CA LEU A 137 7.33 -4.90 -7.37
C LEU A 137 8.59 -4.06 -7.18
N GLY A 138 8.79 -3.02 -8.01
CA GLY A 138 9.91 -2.10 -7.86
C GLY A 138 9.88 -1.32 -6.54
N ARG A 139 8.69 -0.95 -6.06
CA ARG A 139 8.52 -0.31 -4.73
C ARG A 139 8.87 -1.25 -3.58
N LEU A 140 8.30 -2.46 -3.57
CA LEU A 140 8.54 -3.45 -2.51
C LEU A 140 10.00 -3.90 -2.49
N SER A 141 10.64 -4.09 -3.65
CA SER A 141 12.06 -4.42 -3.74
C SER A 141 12.95 -3.34 -3.08
N ARG A 142 12.70 -2.06 -3.40
CA ARG A 142 13.41 -0.93 -2.77
C ARG A 142 13.12 -0.83 -1.26
N ALA A 143 11.86 -0.97 -0.86
CA ALA A 143 11.49 -0.92 0.56
C ALA A 143 12.04 -2.11 1.36
N LEU A 144 12.17 -3.29 0.75
CA LEU A 144 12.77 -4.45 1.38
C LEU A 144 14.29 -4.25 1.58
N SER A 145 14.96 -3.58 0.65
CA SER A 145 16.40 -3.31 0.72
C SER A 145 16.81 -2.51 1.96
N VAL A 146 15.93 -1.66 2.48
CA VAL A 146 16.19 -0.86 3.69
C VAL A 146 15.91 -1.61 4.99
N THR A 147 15.30 -2.81 4.93
CA THR A 147 15.06 -3.64 6.13
C THR A 147 16.33 -4.19 6.77
N CYS A 148 17.47 -4.10 6.09
CA CYS A 148 18.76 -4.54 6.61
C CYS A 148 19.24 -3.77 7.85
N THR A 149 18.65 -2.61 8.14
CA THR A 149 18.93 -1.80 9.34
C THR A 149 18.27 -2.38 10.60
N TRP A 150 17.26 -3.24 10.45
CA TRP A 150 16.54 -3.84 11.56
C TRP A 150 17.04 -5.28 11.85
N PRO A 151 17.16 -5.67 13.13
CA PRO A 151 17.31 -7.08 13.49
C PRO A 151 16.09 -7.90 13.08
N ARG A 152 16.28 -9.19 12.76
CA ARG A 152 15.19 -10.11 12.40
C ARG A 152 14.12 -10.15 13.48
N SER A 153 14.51 -10.14 14.76
CA SER A 153 13.55 -10.16 15.86
C SER A 153 12.63 -8.94 15.86
N LYS A 154 13.18 -7.72 15.66
CA LYS A 154 12.40 -6.48 15.58
C LYS A 154 11.41 -6.53 14.41
N PHE A 155 11.86 -7.03 13.26
CA PHE A 155 10.98 -7.17 12.10
C PHE A 155 9.83 -8.16 12.36
N TYR A 156 10.12 -9.31 12.97
CA TYR A 156 9.09 -10.31 13.29
C TYR A 156 8.11 -9.81 14.36
N GLU A 157 8.60 -9.07 15.36
CA GLU A 157 7.77 -8.38 16.34
C GLU A 157 6.80 -7.40 15.66
N GLN A 158 7.30 -6.58 14.73
CA GLN A 158 6.46 -5.65 13.98
C GLN A 158 5.40 -6.39 13.14
N VAL A 159 5.76 -7.48 12.44
CA VAL A 159 4.79 -8.27 11.66
C VAL A 159 3.70 -8.85 12.58
N ALA A 160 4.08 -9.34 13.75
CA ALA A 160 3.12 -9.85 14.73
C ALA A 160 2.19 -8.75 15.24
N GLU A 161 2.71 -7.57 15.57
CA GLU A 161 1.94 -6.42 16.02
C GLU A 161 0.92 -5.97 14.97
N GLU A 162 1.34 -5.84 13.71
CA GLU A 162 0.47 -5.48 12.58
C GLU A 162 -0.65 -6.51 12.33
N ALA A 163 -0.35 -7.79 12.57
CA ALA A 163 -1.36 -8.83 12.50
C ALA A 163 -2.27 -8.86 13.74
N GLY A 164 -1.87 -8.27 14.86
CA GLY A 164 -2.53 -8.41 16.17
C GLY A 164 -2.28 -9.77 16.82
N GLU A 165 -1.13 -10.38 16.57
CA GLU A 165 -0.67 -11.66 17.11
C GLU A 165 0.61 -11.48 17.95
N THR A 166 1.15 -12.58 18.47
CA THR A 166 2.43 -12.60 19.19
C THR A 166 3.59 -13.02 18.30
N PRO A 167 4.85 -12.60 18.57
CA PRO A 167 6.02 -12.99 17.76
C PRO A 167 6.26 -14.51 17.70
N ASP A 168 5.81 -15.25 18.71
CA ASP A 168 5.90 -16.71 18.79
C ASP A 168 4.83 -17.44 17.95
N ASP A 169 3.92 -16.71 17.29
CA ASP A 169 2.91 -17.32 16.44
C ASP A 169 3.59 -17.93 15.18
N PRO A 170 3.41 -19.24 14.91
CA PRO A 170 4.00 -19.89 13.74
C PRO A 170 3.57 -19.26 12.41
N TRP A 171 2.44 -18.56 12.35
CA TRP A 171 1.98 -17.87 11.15
C TRP A 171 2.82 -16.64 10.81
N VAL A 172 3.52 -16.03 11.78
CA VAL A 172 4.43 -14.90 11.52
C VAL A 172 5.59 -15.33 10.63
N ASP A 173 6.26 -16.44 10.98
CA ASP A 173 7.36 -16.98 10.18
C ASP A 173 6.86 -17.43 8.78
N ALA A 174 5.71 -18.11 8.74
CA ALA A 174 5.08 -18.51 7.48
C ALA A 174 4.73 -17.30 6.59
N ALA A 175 4.24 -16.20 7.17
CA ALA A 175 3.95 -14.95 6.46
C ALA A 175 5.20 -14.33 5.87
N VAL A 176 6.28 -14.18 6.64
CA VAL A 176 7.53 -13.60 6.15
C VAL A 176 8.12 -14.46 5.04
N HIS A 177 8.24 -15.78 5.24
CA HIS A 177 8.79 -16.69 4.22
C HIS A 177 7.93 -16.72 2.95
N SER A 178 6.61 -16.83 3.08
CA SER A 178 5.71 -16.90 1.91
C SER A 178 5.67 -15.59 1.13
N PHE A 179 5.66 -14.45 1.81
CA PHE A 179 5.67 -13.13 1.18
C PHE A 179 6.98 -12.90 0.41
N LEU A 180 8.13 -13.12 1.07
CA LEU A 180 9.45 -12.91 0.47
C LEU A 180 9.69 -13.87 -0.69
N GLY A 181 9.31 -15.14 -0.55
CA GLY A 181 9.41 -16.10 -1.65
C GLY A 181 8.56 -15.73 -2.86
N THR A 182 7.33 -15.26 -2.60
CA THR A 182 6.43 -14.81 -3.68
C THR A 182 7.02 -13.60 -4.38
N LEU A 183 7.48 -12.59 -3.64
CA LEU A 183 8.13 -11.40 -4.19
C LEU A 183 9.35 -11.77 -5.03
N LYS A 184 10.24 -12.61 -4.51
CA LYS A 184 11.43 -13.11 -5.23
C LYS A 184 11.06 -13.78 -6.56
N SER A 185 9.98 -14.55 -6.57
CA SER A 185 9.53 -15.26 -7.78
C SER A 185 8.93 -14.32 -8.83
N TYR A 186 8.27 -13.24 -8.39
CA TYR A 186 7.76 -12.20 -9.28
C TYR A 186 8.88 -11.31 -9.84
N LEU A 187 9.94 -11.06 -9.07
CA LEU A 187 11.12 -10.33 -9.54
C LEU A 187 11.96 -11.14 -10.55
N GLY A 188 11.96 -12.47 -10.47
CA GLY A 188 12.70 -13.33 -11.39
C GLY A 188 14.19 -13.01 -11.38
N ASP A 189 14.78 -12.74 -12.54
CA ASP A 189 16.20 -12.38 -12.67
C ASP A 189 16.55 -11.06 -11.97
N GLU A 190 15.58 -10.18 -11.72
CA GLU A 190 15.78 -8.92 -10.99
C GLU A 190 15.93 -9.15 -9.47
N ALA A 191 15.62 -10.36 -8.98
CA ALA A 191 15.77 -10.70 -7.56
C ALA A 191 17.23 -10.67 -7.09
N ASP A 192 18.18 -10.96 -7.99
CA ASP A 192 19.62 -10.85 -7.72
C ASP A 192 20.09 -9.39 -7.56
N GLY A 193 19.24 -8.45 -8.00
CA GLY A 193 19.45 -7.02 -7.85
C GLY A 193 18.97 -6.45 -6.51
N VAL A 194 18.29 -7.22 -5.66
CA VAL A 194 17.88 -6.78 -4.32
C VAL A 194 19.11 -6.75 -3.41
N PRO A 195 19.63 -5.58 -3.02
CA PRO A 195 20.81 -5.49 -2.17
C PRO A 195 20.54 -6.03 -0.75
N ASN A 196 21.63 -6.43 -0.09
CA ASN A 196 21.73 -7.01 1.26
C ASN A 196 20.50 -6.77 2.16
N LEU A 197 19.81 -7.85 2.54
CA LEU A 197 18.63 -7.81 3.41
C LEU A 197 18.96 -8.00 4.91
N GLY A 198 20.23 -7.84 5.29
CA GLY A 198 20.68 -8.00 6.67
C GLY A 198 20.37 -9.41 7.19
N GLU A 199 19.76 -9.51 8.37
CA GLU A 199 19.42 -10.81 8.96
C GLU A 199 18.29 -11.55 8.19
N LEU A 200 17.47 -10.83 7.42
CA LEU A 200 16.45 -11.42 6.55
C LEU A 200 17.04 -12.05 5.28
N GLN A 201 18.33 -11.84 4.99
CA GLN A 201 19.02 -12.47 3.85
C GLN A 201 18.88 -14.00 3.88
N SER A 202 19.00 -14.60 5.07
CA SER A 202 18.84 -16.05 5.24
C SER A 202 17.44 -16.56 4.86
N VAL A 203 16.40 -15.75 5.12
CA VAL A 203 15.03 -16.04 4.70
C VAL A 203 14.91 -15.90 3.20
N TRP A 204 15.43 -14.82 2.63
CA TRP A 204 15.40 -14.55 1.19
C TRP A 204 16.12 -15.63 0.34
N GLU A 205 17.22 -16.18 0.84
CA GLU A 205 17.98 -17.22 0.14
C GLU A 205 17.30 -18.59 0.20
N THR A 206 16.53 -18.86 1.25
CA THR A 206 15.86 -20.15 1.45
C THR A 206 14.53 -20.30 0.70
N VAL A 207 13.98 -19.19 0.21
CA VAL A 207 12.66 -19.12 -0.47
C VAL A 207 12.74 -19.03 -2.00
#